data_AF-A0A6L8XTI2-F1
#
_entry.id   AF-A0A6L8XTI2-F1
#
_cell.length_a   1.000
_cell.length_b   1.000
_cell.length_c   1.000
_cell.angle_alpha   90.00
_cell.angle_beta   90.00
_cell.angle_gamma   90.00
#
_symmetry.space_group_name_H-M   'P 1'
#
loop_
_entity.id
_entity.type
_entity.pdbx_description
1 polymer ?
#
loop_
_entity_poly.entity_id
_entity_poly.type
_entity_poly.pdbx_seq_one_letter_code
_entity_poly.pdbx_strand_id
1 'polypeptide(L)'
;MGKVARQTEALRVNKKSSDRATTQRKMKTEKYKKLSRIRNGVETIPSILRRKYQIDHMLVRGLLPTKLRFGIKLAALNFKKLFGYLNSVDQCALIPQIS
;
A
#
# COMPACT_ATOMS: atom_id res chain seq x y z
N MET A 1 -6.62 -36.63 55.05
CA MET A 1 -7.38 -36.20 53.85
C MET A 1 -7.11 -34.72 53.60
N GLY A 2 -6.11 -34.40 52.77
CA GLY A 2 -5.78 -33.01 52.43
C GLY A 2 -6.53 -32.57 51.18
N LYS A 3 -7.37 -31.52 51.28
CA LYS A 3 -8.08 -30.94 50.15
C LYS A 3 -7.10 -30.18 49.26
N VAL A 4 -6.92 -30.64 48.02
CA VAL A 4 -6.16 -29.92 46.99
C VAL A 4 -7.03 -28.77 46.47
N ALA A 5 -6.64 -27.53 46.79
CA ALA A 5 -7.28 -26.34 46.25
C ALA A 5 -6.88 -26.18 44.77
N ARG A 6 -7.87 -26.20 43.86
CA ARG A 6 -7.68 -25.88 42.43
C ARG A 6 -7.42 -24.38 42.30
N GLN A 7 -6.18 -24.00 42.04
CA GLN A 7 -5.85 -22.63 41.62
C GLN A 7 -6.29 -22.46 40.16
N THR A 8 -7.38 -21.73 39.93
CA THR A 8 -7.71 -21.21 38.60
C THR A 8 -6.93 -19.92 38.39
N GLU A 9 -5.77 -20.01 37.78
CA GLU A 9 -4.94 -18.87 37.36
C GLU A 9 -5.72 -18.01 36.34
N ALA A 10 -6.39 -16.96 36.82
CA ALA A 10 -7.07 -16.02 35.96
C ALA A 10 -6.02 -15.11 35.28
N LEU A 11 -5.60 -15.48 34.08
CA LEU A 11 -4.67 -14.68 33.27
C LEU A 11 -5.28 -13.31 32.98
N ARG A 12 -4.75 -12.26 33.63
CA ARG A 12 -5.18 -10.85 33.44
C ARG A 12 -4.69 -10.33 32.09
N VAL A 13 -5.47 -10.54 31.04
CA VAL A 13 -5.10 -10.08 29.68
C VAL A 13 -5.39 -8.58 29.54
N ASN A 14 -4.38 -7.81 29.14
CA ASN A 14 -4.53 -6.38 28.84
C ASN A 14 -5.42 -6.20 27.59
N LYS A 15 -6.48 -5.40 27.70
CA LYS A 15 -7.41 -5.10 26.60
C LYS A 15 -6.70 -4.59 25.35
N LYS A 16 -5.69 -3.72 25.50
CA LYS A 16 -4.88 -3.21 24.37
C LYS A 16 -4.12 -4.34 23.65
N SER A 17 -3.63 -5.32 24.40
CA SER A 17 -2.92 -6.49 23.84
C SER A 17 -3.89 -7.37 23.05
N SER A 18 -5.07 -7.64 23.62
CA SER A 18 -6.14 -8.38 22.96
C SER A 18 -6.57 -7.67 21.67
N ASP A 19 -6.86 -6.38 21.72
CA ASP A 19 -7.28 -5.60 20.55
C ASP A 19 -6.21 -5.61 19.46
N ARG A 20 -4.92 -5.43 19.83
CA ARG A 20 -3.80 -5.51 18.88
C ARG A 20 -3.70 -6.90 18.25
N ALA A 21 -3.92 -7.97 19.00
CA ALA A 21 -3.93 -9.33 18.48
C ALA A 21 -5.10 -9.54 17.49
N THR A 22 -6.28 -8.99 17.77
CA THR A 22 -7.41 -9.04 16.83
C THR A 22 -7.12 -8.29 15.54
N THR A 23 -6.50 -7.10 15.62
CA THR A 23 -6.11 -6.34 14.42
C THR A 23 -5.06 -7.10 13.63
N GLN A 24 -4.03 -7.67 14.27
CA GLN A 24 -3.03 -8.48 13.58
C GLN A 24 -3.64 -9.70 12.87
N ARG A 25 -4.64 -10.36 13.49
CA ARG A 25 -5.40 -11.44 12.83
C ARG A 25 -6.15 -10.93 11.60
N LYS A 26 -6.81 -9.78 11.69
CA LYS A 26 -7.50 -9.13 10.56
C LYS A 26 -6.53 -8.73 9.44
N MET A 27 -5.30 -8.30 9.77
CA MET A 27 -4.29 -7.93 8.78
C MET A 27 -3.86 -9.10 7.90
N LYS A 28 -3.93 -10.33 8.42
CA LYS A 28 -3.57 -11.56 7.68
C LYS A 28 -4.62 -11.96 6.64
N THR A 29 -5.85 -11.47 6.75
CA THR A 29 -6.94 -11.80 5.83
C THR A 29 -6.68 -11.22 4.43
N GLU A 30 -6.98 -11.99 3.37
CA GLU A 30 -6.79 -11.56 1.99
C GLU A 30 -7.54 -10.27 1.63
N LYS A 31 -8.73 -10.07 2.20
CA LYS A 31 -9.50 -8.81 2.07
C LYS A 31 -8.68 -7.60 2.55
N TYR A 32 -8.03 -7.72 3.71
CA TYR A 32 -7.20 -6.65 4.25
C TYR A 32 -5.96 -6.43 3.39
N LYS A 33 -5.29 -7.50 2.96
CA LYS A 33 -4.12 -7.39 2.07
C LYS A 33 -4.47 -6.67 0.77
N LYS A 34 -5.62 -6.97 0.15
CA LYS A 34 -6.09 -6.28 -1.06
C LYS A 34 -6.28 -4.77 -0.83
N LEU A 35 -6.98 -4.40 0.25
CA LEU A 35 -7.18 -2.99 0.61
C LEU A 35 -5.85 -2.28 0.94
N SER A 36 -4.96 -2.95 1.66
CA SER A 36 -3.64 -2.40 1.99
C SER A 36 -2.80 -2.17 0.74
N ARG A 37 -2.85 -3.05 -0.27
CA ARG A 37 -2.14 -2.84 -1.54
C ARG A 37 -2.66 -1.61 -2.27
N ILE A 38 -3.97 -1.41 -2.32
CA ILE A 38 -4.59 -0.23 -2.95
C ILE A 38 -4.14 1.04 -2.22
N ARG A 39 -4.22 1.05 -0.89
CA ARG A 39 -3.80 2.19 -0.07
C ARG A 39 -2.33 2.53 -0.30
N ASN A 40 -1.43 1.55 -0.24
CA ASN A 40 -0.01 1.75 -0.53
C ASN A 40 0.19 2.33 -1.94
N GLY A 41 -0.61 1.87 -2.91
CA GLY A 41 -0.62 2.38 -4.28
C GLY A 41 -0.98 3.87 -4.38
N VAL A 42 -1.85 4.39 -3.51
CA VAL A 42 -2.25 5.80 -3.46
C VAL A 42 -1.29 6.64 -2.62
N GLU A 43 -0.90 6.16 -1.43
CA GLU A 43 -0.02 6.87 -0.49
C GLU A 43 1.39 7.09 -1.05
N THR A 44 1.84 6.22 -1.96
CA THR A 44 3.15 6.37 -2.63
C THR A 44 3.14 7.46 -3.72
N ILE A 45 1.97 7.84 -4.24
CA ILE A 45 1.85 8.80 -5.34
C ILE A 45 2.43 10.17 -4.95
N PRO A 46 2.03 10.82 -3.85
CA PRO A 46 2.62 12.10 -3.44
C PRO A 46 4.15 12.03 -3.30
N SER A 47 4.67 10.96 -2.68
CA SER A 47 6.12 10.77 -2.50
C SER A 47 6.87 10.67 -3.82
N ILE A 48 6.32 9.97 -4.81
CA ILE A 48 6.91 9.83 -6.14
C ILE A 48 6.85 11.15 -6.90
N LEU A 49 5.74 11.88 -6.83
CA LEU A 49 5.61 13.17 -7.49
C LEU A 49 6.63 14.19 -6.95
N ARG A 50 6.85 14.21 -5.62
CA ARG A 50 7.88 15.07 -5.01
C ARG A 50 9.29 14.68 -5.45
N ARG A 51 9.65 13.39 -5.31
CA ARG A 51 11.02 12.93 -5.58
C ARG A 51 11.42 12.87 -7.05
N LYS A 52 10.54 12.32 -7.91
CA LYS A 52 10.86 12.08 -9.33
C LYS A 52 10.39 13.20 -10.25
N TYR A 53 9.24 13.78 -9.94
CA TYR A 53 8.64 14.82 -10.79
C TYR A 53 8.84 16.22 -10.21
N GLN A 54 9.53 16.37 -9.07
CA GLN A 54 9.91 17.65 -8.47
C GLN A 54 8.74 18.64 -8.43
N ILE A 55 7.58 18.20 -7.92
CA ILE A 55 6.40 19.07 -7.83
C ILE A 55 6.63 20.28 -6.91
N ASP A 56 7.51 20.14 -5.92
CA ASP A 56 7.84 21.19 -4.95
C ASP A 56 8.70 22.31 -5.58
N HIS A 57 9.45 22.03 -6.66
CA HIS A 57 10.24 23.00 -7.41
C HIS A 57 9.52 23.56 -8.65
N MET A 58 8.21 23.28 -8.79
CA MET A 58 7.44 23.78 -9.92
C MET A 58 7.23 25.28 -9.78
N LEU A 59 7.45 26.05 -10.86
CA LEU A 59 7.18 27.48 -10.88
C LEU A 59 5.66 27.72 -10.76
N VAL A 60 5.22 28.19 -9.59
CA VAL A 60 3.81 28.42 -9.20
C VAL A 60 3.37 29.86 -9.53
N ARG A 61 3.66 30.37 -10.74
CA ARG A 61 3.13 31.69 -11.15
C ARG A 61 1.72 31.50 -11.74
N GLY A 62 0.69 31.76 -10.94
CA GLY A 62 -0.72 31.66 -11.32
C GLY A 62 -1.35 30.27 -11.11
N LEU A 63 -2.65 30.21 -10.81
CA LEU A 63 -3.37 28.98 -10.45
C LEU A 63 -3.62 28.04 -11.63
N LEU A 64 -3.98 28.60 -12.80
CA LEU A 64 -4.26 27.86 -14.03
C LEU A 64 -3.05 27.07 -14.58
N PRO A 65 -1.88 27.70 -14.80
CA PRO A 65 -0.69 27.00 -15.32
C PRO A 65 -0.15 25.97 -14.31
N THR A 66 -0.34 26.19 -13.01
CA THR A 66 0.06 25.26 -11.95
C THR A 66 -0.72 23.95 -12.02
N LYS A 67 -2.05 24.00 -12.21
CA LYS A 67 -2.89 22.80 -12.34
C LYS A 67 -2.55 21.99 -13.59
N LEU A 68 -2.34 22.65 -14.73
CA LEU A 68 -1.95 21.99 -15.98
C LEU A 68 -0.59 21.28 -15.84
N ARG A 69 0.43 21.98 -15.34
CA ARG A 69 1.77 21.41 -15.15
C ARG A 69 1.78 20.23 -14.18
N PHE A 70 1.01 20.33 -13.10
CA PHE A 70 0.81 19.22 -12.17
C PHE A 70 0.11 18.03 -12.85
N GLY A 71 -0.94 18.29 -13.62
CA GLY A 71 -1.66 17.28 -14.40
C GLY A 71 -0.77 16.53 -15.39
N ILE A 72 0.12 17.24 -16.11
CA ILE A 72 1.09 16.63 -17.03
C ILE A 72 2.05 15.70 -16.27
N LYS A 73 2.57 16.12 -15.12
CA LYS A 73 3.45 15.28 -14.28
C LYS A 73 2.72 14.02 -13.78
N LEU A 74 1.46 14.16 -13.40
CA LEU A 74 0.61 13.03 -13.00
C LEU A 74 0.35 12.09 -14.18
N ALA A 75 0.04 12.62 -15.36
CA ALA A 75 -0.14 11.83 -16.58
C ALA A 75 1.15 11.06 -16.92
N ALA A 76 2.31 11.71 -16.87
CA ALA A 76 3.60 11.06 -17.11
C ALA A 76 3.87 9.89 -16.14
N LEU A 77 3.47 10.01 -14.87
CA LEU A 77 3.53 8.89 -13.91
C LEU A 77 2.61 7.74 -14.32
N ASN A 78 1.38 8.04 -14.74
CA ASN A 78 0.44 7.02 -15.20
C ASN A 78 0.93 6.32 -16.48
N PHE A 79 1.45 7.07 -17.45
CA PHE A 79 2.06 6.51 -18.65
C PHE A 79 3.24 5.60 -18.32
N LYS A 80 4.13 5.99 -17.40
CA LYS A 80 5.23 5.14 -16.96
C LYS A 80 4.75 3.80 -16.39
N LYS A 81 3.66 3.80 -15.61
CA LYS A 81 3.04 2.56 -15.12
C LYS A 81 2.44 1.73 -16.26
N LEU A 82 1.77 2.37 -17.20
CA LEU A 82 1.17 1.72 -18.36
C LEU A 82 2.24 1.05 -19.24
N PHE A 83 3.32 1.77 -19.59
CA PHE A 83 4.43 1.19 -20.35
C PHE A 83 5.11 0.04 -19.59
N GLY A 84 5.28 0.15 -18.27
CA GLY A 84 5.78 -0.96 -17.46
C GLY A 84 4.88 -2.19 -17.54
N TYR A 85 3.57 -2.01 -17.54
CA TYR A 85 2.60 -3.10 -17.73
C TYR A 85 2.69 -3.69 -19.14
N LEU A 86 2.66 -2.86 -20.19
CA LEU A 86 2.74 -3.33 -21.57
C LEU A 86 4.02 -4.14 -21.83
N ASN A 87 5.17 -3.66 -21.35
CA ASN A 87 6.44 -4.38 -21.45
C ASN A 87 6.42 -5.72 -20.68
N SER A 88 5.73 -5.79 -19.54
CA SER A 88 5.59 -7.06 -18.81
C SER A 88 4.68 -8.06 -19.52
N VAL A 89 3.66 -7.59 -20.25
CA VAL A 89 2.78 -8.44 -21.05
C VAL A 89 3.52 -8.97 -22.28
N ASP A 90 4.32 -8.14 -22.94
CA ASP A 90 5.16 -8.53 -24.07
C ASP A 90 6.17 -9.63 -23.68
N GLN A 91 6.81 -9.48 -22.51
CA GLN A 91 7.67 -10.53 -21.93
C GLN A 91 6.92 -11.83 -21.64
N CYS A 92 5.66 -11.77 -21.20
CA CYS A 92 4.82 -12.95 -21.01
C CYS A 92 4.40 -13.61 -22.34
N ALA A 93 4.28 -12.84 -23.44
CA ALA A 93 3.97 -13.36 -24.76
C ALA A 93 5.21 -13.99 -25.45
N LEU A 94 6.41 -13.50 -25.13
CA LEU A 94 7.69 -14.00 -25.66
C LEU A 94 8.24 -15.25 -24.95
N ILE A 95 7.57 -15.76 -23.91
CA ILE A 95 7.84 -17.08 -23.33
C ILE A 95 6.85 -18.08 -23.96
N PRO A 96 7.11 -18.63 -25.17
CA PRO A 96 6.34 -19.75 -25.65
C PRO A 96 6.58 -20.92 -24.70
N GLN A 97 5.49 -21.54 -24.25
CA GLN A 97 5.52 -22.86 -23.61
C GLN A 97 6.07 -23.84 -24.66
N ILE A 98 7.39 -24.00 -24.72
CA ILE A 98 8.01 -25.11 -25.44
C ILE A 98 7.87 -26.31 -24.49
N SER A 99 6.86 -27.13 -24.76
CA SER A 99 6.81 -28.55 -24.39
C SER A 99 6.73 -29.38 -25.65
#